data_AF-A0A6I3G564-F1
#
_entry.id   AF-A0A6I3G564-F1
#
_cell.length_a   1.000
_cell.length_b   1.000
_cell.length_c   1.000
_cell.angle_alpha   90.00
_cell.angle_beta   90.00
_cell.angle_gamma   90.00
#
_symmetry.space_group_name_H-M   'P 1'
#
loop_
_entity.id
_entity.type
_entity.pdbx_description
1 polymer ?
#
loop_
_entity_poly.entity_id
_entity_poly.type
_entity_poly.pdbx_seq_one_letter_code
_entity_poly.pdbx_strand_id
1 'polypeptide(L)'
;MTEIPEHLLKRAQAAREKAAAESDAPADAGAGDSRIPDHLLERSKAARASGDGAVAVADKAAAVVASAPAGSVPVGAGPGGHTQRLLTVVKSGSIQETKAAPVDKVHTWPHLLAVEFVAALACTAFLFVFSWVVNAPLLHAADFNKTPNPSKAPWYFLGLQELLTMFHPMIAGVTLPGMGLVALILAPYVDRNTSNKPEDRKWMTSMMTLFLMFWAVLVIIGSFFRGPGFNFTFPWRDGIFFEL
;
A
#
# COMPACT_ATOMS: atom_id res chain seq x y z
N MET A 1 34.72 -41.17 42.14
CA MET A 1 34.93 -39.87 42.81
C MET A 1 36.05 -39.17 42.06
N THR A 2 35.71 -38.27 41.14
CA THR A 2 36.69 -37.55 40.32
C THR A 2 36.99 -36.22 40.98
N GLU A 3 38.18 -36.12 41.58
CA GLU A 3 38.67 -34.92 42.26
C GLU A 3 38.79 -33.77 41.25
N ILE A 4 38.09 -32.66 41.54
CA ILE A 4 38.16 -31.45 40.75
C ILE A 4 39.54 -30.81 40.99
N PRO A 5 40.35 -30.57 39.95
CA PRO A 5 41.71 -30.08 40.11
C PRO A 5 41.75 -28.68 40.75
N GLU A 6 42.55 -28.52 41.81
CA GLU A 6 42.55 -27.37 42.74
C GLU A 6 42.70 -25.99 42.08
N HIS A 7 43.36 -25.92 40.92
CA HIS A 7 43.56 -24.67 40.20
C HIS A 7 42.25 -24.07 39.65
N LEU A 8 41.23 -24.89 39.40
CA LEU A 8 39.91 -24.41 38.97
C LEU A 8 39.11 -23.83 40.13
N LEU A 9 39.26 -24.40 41.33
CA LEU A 9 38.64 -23.87 42.54
C LEU A 9 39.23 -22.51 42.94
N LYS A 10 40.57 -22.38 42.86
CA LYS A 10 41.25 -21.09 43.10
C LYS A 10 40.82 -20.00 42.13
N ARG A 11 40.63 -20.33 40.85
CA ARG A 11 40.13 -19.37 39.84
C ARG A 11 38.67 -18.99 40.07
N ALA A 12 37.82 -19.94 40.46
CA ALA A 12 36.42 -19.67 40.78
C ALA A 12 36.29 -18.79 42.03
N GLN A 13 37.12 -19.00 43.05
CA GLN A 13 37.17 -18.17 44.26
C GLN A 13 37.66 -16.75 43.95
N ALA A 14 38.75 -16.60 43.18
CA ALA A 14 39.24 -15.29 42.77
C ALA A 14 38.21 -14.50 41.93
N ALA A 15 37.43 -15.18 41.08
CA ALA A 15 36.34 -14.55 40.33
C ALA A 15 35.18 -14.11 41.23
N ARG A 16 34.86 -14.89 42.27
CA ARG A 16 33.84 -14.52 43.26
C ARG A 16 34.28 -13.38 44.17
N GLU A 17 35.55 -13.35 44.58
CA GLU A 17 36.11 -12.26 45.38
C GLU A 17 36.18 -10.95 44.58
N LYS A 18 36.53 -11.03 43.29
CA LYS A 18 36.50 -9.86 42.40
C LYS A 18 35.08 -9.32 42.21
N ALA A 19 34.10 -10.19 42.06
CA ALA A 19 32.69 -9.79 41.97
C ALA A 19 32.16 -9.20 43.29
N ALA A 20 32.61 -9.71 44.44
CA ALA A 20 32.26 -9.17 45.75
C ALA A 20 32.91 -7.80 46.02
N ALA A 21 34.14 -7.59 45.53
CA ALA A 21 34.85 -6.32 45.65
C ALA A 21 34.25 -5.21 44.77
N GLU A 22 33.65 -5.55 43.62
CA GLU A 22 32.92 -4.58 42.79
C GLU A 22 31.56 -4.17 43.38
N SER A 23 30.96 -5.01 44.24
CA SER A 23 29.67 -4.72 44.88
C SER A 23 29.75 -3.87 46.16
N ASP A 24 30.94 -3.69 46.75
CA ASP A 24 31.11 -3.01 48.05
C ASP A 24 31.95 -1.71 47.98
N ALA A 25 32.19 -1.18 46.78
CA ALA A 25 32.83 0.12 46.63
C ALA A 25 31.83 1.26 46.90
N PRO A 26 32.05 2.12 47.92
CA PRO A 26 31.21 3.31 48.14
C PRO A 26 31.42 4.29 46.99
N ALA A 27 30.33 4.80 46.43
CA ALA A 27 30.37 5.90 45.47
C ALA A 27 30.88 7.18 46.16
N ASP A 28 32.17 7.46 45.99
CA ASP A 28 32.78 8.72 46.39
C ASP A 28 32.17 9.88 45.58
N ALA A 29 31.71 10.90 46.28
CA ALA A 29 31.10 12.09 45.72
C ALA A 29 32.19 13.03 45.19
N GLY A 30 32.58 12.84 43.93
CA GLY A 30 33.45 13.73 43.17
C GLY A 30 32.68 14.47 42.07
N ALA A 31 32.63 15.81 42.17
CA ALA A 31 31.93 16.71 41.26
C ALA A 31 32.36 16.62 39.78
N GLY A 32 31.39 16.68 38.85
CA GLY A 32 31.66 16.97 37.43
C GLY A 32 30.58 16.55 36.42
N ASP A 33 29.79 17.53 35.97
CA ASP A 33 28.97 17.57 34.72
C ASP A 33 27.70 16.68 34.65
N SER A 34 26.66 17.08 35.40
CA SER A 34 25.29 16.56 35.23
C SER A 34 24.64 17.16 33.97
N ARG A 35 24.71 16.46 32.84
CA ARG A 35 24.02 16.85 31.58
C ARG A 35 22.53 16.49 31.52
N ILE A 36 21.99 15.93 32.58
CA ILE A 36 20.58 15.52 32.62
C ILE A 36 19.88 16.41 33.65
N PRO A 37 19.00 17.33 33.21
CA PRO A 37 18.27 18.18 34.13
C PRO A 37 17.33 17.34 35.01
N ASP A 38 17.32 17.64 36.32
CA ASP A 38 16.73 16.78 37.37
C ASP A 38 15.26 16.40 37.14
N HIS A 39 14.49 17.28 36.50
CA HIS A 39 13.08 17.03 36.16
C HIS A 39 12.86 15.85 35.19
N LEU A 40 13.87 15.48 34.38
CA LEU A 40 13.81 14.30 33.50
C LEU A 40 14.10 13.00 34.26
N LEU A 41 14.95 13.07 35.29
CA LEU A 41 15.21 11.95 36.18
C LEU A 41 14.00 11.67 37.09
N GLU A 42 13.32 12.70 37.56
CA GLU A 42 12.08 12.55 38.32
C GLU A 42 10.95 11.99 37.45
N ARG A 43 10.82 12.46 36.20
CA ARG A 43 9.84 11.91 35.25
C ARG A 43 10.09 10.45 34.91
N SER A 44 11.35 10.05 34.72
CA SER A 44 11.70 8.65 34.43
C SER A 44 11.54 7.75 35.65
N LYS A 45 11.85 8.24 36.86
CA LYS A 45 11.55 7.54 38.11
C LYS A 45 10.05 7.38 38.35
N ALA A 46 9.25 8.42 38.06
CA ALA A 46 7.80 8.37 38.15
C ALA A 46 7.19 7.39 37.15
N ALA A 47 7.66 7.38 35.90
CA ALA A 47 7.24 6.42 34.88
C ALA A 47 7.63 4.96 35.23
N ARG A 48 8.76 4.78 35.93
CA ARG A 48 9.22 3.47 36.42
C ARG A 48 8.43 2.99 37.63
N ALA A 49 7.92 3.91 38.46
CA ALA A 49 7.09 3.62 39.62
C ALA A 49 5.62 3.41 39.27
N SER A 50 5.12 4.00 38.18
CA SER A 50 3.70 3.95 37.79
C SER A 50 3.27 2.68 37.04
N GLY A 51 4.17 1.73 36.76
CA GLY A 51 3.82 0.41 36.17
C GLY A 51 3.24 0.41 34.74
N ASP A 52 2.81 1.55 34.20
CA ASP A 52 2.08 1.70 32.93
C ASP A 52 2.97 1.71 31.67
N GLY A 53 4.13 1.05 31.73
CA GLY A 53 5.07 0.92 30.60
C GLY A 53 5.66 -0.47 30.43
N ALA A 54 5.02 -1.51 30.99
CA ALA A 54 5.48 -2.89 30.85
C ALA A 54 5.10 -3.45 29.47
N VAL A 55 5.98 -3.29 28.48
CA VAL A 55 6.03 -4.23 27.36
C VAL A 55 6.66 -5.51 27.92
N ALA A 56 5.85 -6.55 28.10
CA ALA A 56 6.27 -7.83 28.64
C ALA A 56 7.32 -8.48 27.72
N VAL A 57 8.60 -8.35 28.08
CA VAL A 57 9.65 -9.21 27.54
C VAL A 57 9.67 -10.46 28.43
N ALA A 58 9.16 -11.55 27.88
CA ALA A 58 9.19 -12.85 28.51
C ALA A 58 10.64 -13.25 28.86
N ASP A 59 10.83 -13.67 30.10
CA ASP A 59 12.07 -14.20 30.65
C ASP A 59 12.43 -15.50 29.90
N LYS A 60 13.47 -15.45 29.07
CA LYS A 60 14.11 -16.65 28.53
C LYS A 60 15.57 -16.62 28.95
N ALA A 61 15.87 -17.53 29.88
CA ALA A 61 17.14 -17.77 30.51
C ALA A 61 18.34 -17.66 29.56
N ALA A 62 19.38 -17.01 30.09
CA ALA A 62 20.67 -16.76 29.47
C ALA A 62 21.30 -18.03 28.86
N ALA A 63 21.41 -18.06 27.53
CA ALA A 63 22.36 -18.91 26.84
C ALA A 63 23.66 -18.11 26.68
N VAL A 64 24.69 -18.51 27.43
CA VAL A 64 26.03 -17.94 27.38
C VAL A 64 26.66 -18.31 26.03
N VAL A 65 26.76 -17.35 25.11
CA VAL A 65 27.55 -17.50 23.88
C VAL A 65 29.00 -17.14 24.22
N ALA A 66 29.87 -18.16 24.22
CA ALA A 66 31.30 -18.00 24.42
C ALA A 66 31.91 -17.15 23.29
N SER A 67 32.69 -16.13 23.66
CA SER A 67 33.51 -15.34 22.74
C SER A 67 34.69 -16.17 22.23
N ALA A 68 34.79 -16.37 20.92
CA ALA A 68 35.94 -16.97 20.25
C ALA A 68 37.20 -16.06 20.38
N PRO A 69 38.42 -16.63 20.35
CA PRO A 69 39.64 -15.85 20.62
C PRO A 69 39.96 -14.90 19.45
N ALA A 70 40.54 -13.76 19.80
CA ALA A 70 40.90 -12.68 18.89
C ALA A 70 41.89 -13.15 17.81
N GLY A 71 41.41 -13.24 16.57
CA GLY A 71 42.25 -13.29 15.38
C GLY A 71 42.84 -11.90 15.06
N SER A 72 44.07 -11.88 14.58
CA SER A 72 44.86 -10.69 14.23
C SER A 72 44.08 -9.68 13.37
N VAL A 73 43.99 -8.44 13.85
CA VAL A 73 43.35 -7.31 13.14
C VAL A 73 44.22 -6.91 11.93
N PRO A 74 43.65 -6.76 10.71
CA PRO A 74 44.41 -6.31 9.55
C PRO A 74 44.80 -4.83 9.69
N VAL A 75 46.04 -4.51 9.30
CA VAL A 75 46.61 -3.16 9.37
C VAL A 75 45.80 -2.21 8.48
N GLY A 76 45.21 -1.18 9.09
CA GLY A 76 44.34 -0.19 8.43
C GLY A 76 42.90 -0.14 8.97
N ALA A 77 42.54 -0.97 9.95
CA ALA A 77 41.26 -0.88 10.64
C ALA A 77 41.17 0.39 11.51
N GLY A 78 40.11 1.18 11.33
CA GLY A 78 39.71 2.19 12.31
C GLY A 78 39.28 1.52 13.63
N PRO A 79 39.13 2.29 14.74
CA PRO A 79 38.76 1.73 16.04
C PRO A 79 37.50 0.87 15.92
N GLY A 80 37.63 -0.45 16.05
CA GLY A 80 36.54 -1.42 15.88
C GLY A 80 36.63 -2.37 14.68
N GLY A 81 37.68 -2.36 13.86
CA GLY A 81 37.86 -3.42 12.84
C GLY A 81 37.07 -3.24 11.55
N HIS A 82 36.39 -2.10 11.34
CA HIS A 82 35.60 -1.83 10.15
C HIS A 82 36.45 -1.12 9.07
N THR A 83 36.42 -1.63 7.83
CA THR A 83 37.18 -1.12 6.67
C THR A 83 36.48 -0.01 5.88
N GLN A 84 35.35 0.49 6.38
CA GLN A 84 34.59 1.57 5.74
C GLN A 84 34.82 2.88 6.48
N ARG A 85 35.27 3.92 5.76
CA ARG A 85 35.57 5.25 6.31
C ARG A 85 34.26 5.94 6.71
N LEU A 86 33.94 5.90 8.00
CA LEU A 86 32.72 6.40 8.65
C LEU A 86 32.58 7.94 8.62
N LEU A 87 32.61 8.57 7.45
CA LEU A 87 32.41 10.03 7.36
C LEU A 87 30.99 10.45 6.96
N THR A 88 30.12 9.52 6.59
CA THR A 88 28.68 9.78 6.45
C THR A 88 27.85 8.53 6.70
N VAL A 89 27.75 8.09 7.96
CA VAL A 89 26.66 7.19 8.36
C VAL A 89 25.38 8.02 8.35
N VAL A 90 24.73 8.09 7.18
CA VAL A 90 23.34 8.52 7.09
C VAL A 90 22.51 7.39 7.67
N LYS A 91 21.71 7.72 8.68
CA LYS A 91 20.76 6.81 9.32
C LYS A 91 19.89 6.18 8.22
N SER A 92 20.11 4.88 7.95
CA SER A 92 19.52 4.12 6.84
C SER A 92 17.99 4.09 6.80
N GLY A 93 17.31 4.65 7.80
CA GLY A 93 15.86 4.61 7.94
C GLY A 93 15.07 5.49 6.96
N SER A 94 15.72 6.32 6.13
CA SER A 94 15.02 7.18 5.16
C SER A 94 15.30 6.87 3.68
N ILE A 95 16.17 5.90 3.37
CA ILE A 95 16.56 5.58 1.98
C ILE A 95 16.03 4.21 1.52
N GLN A 96 15.56 3.37 2.45
CA GLN A 96 14.89 2.11 2.13
C GLN A 96 13.50 2.15 2.73
N GLU A 97 12.47 2.06 1.89
CA GLU A 97 11.16 1.62 2.37
C GLU A 97 11.37 0.23 2.99
N THR A 98 11.43 0.16 4.32
CA THR A 98 11.33 -1.10 5.03
C THR A 98 9.88 -1.52 4.97
N LYS A 99 9.44 -2.00 3.79
CA LYS A 99 8.17 -2.68 3.67
C LYS A 99 8.20 -3.82 4.68
N ALA A 100 7.22 -3.84 5.59
CA ALA A 100 7.22 -4.69 6.79
C ALA A 100 7.36 -6.20 6.50
N ALA A 101 7.18 -6.62 5.25
CA ALA A 101 7.49 -7.96 4.77
C ALA A 101 8.47 -7.87 3.58
N PRO A 102 9.58 -8.64 3.61
CA PRO A 102 10.38 -8.89 2.42
C PRO A 102 9.47 -9.46 1.33
N VAL A 103 9.20 -8.67 0.29
CA VAL A 103 8.45 -9.14 -0.87
C VAL A 103 9.43 -9.90 -1.76
N ASP A 104 9.04 -11.09 -2.19
CA ASP A 104 9.81 -11.85 -3.16
C ASP A 104 9.85 -11.08 -4.49
N LYS A 105 11.04 -10.62 -4.87
CA LYS A 105 11.24 -9.81 -6.07
C LYS A 105 11.79 -10.72 -7.16
N VAL A 106 10.99 -10.90 -8.21
CA VAL A 106 11.42 -11.59 -9.42
C VAL A 106 11.88 -10.59 -10.47
N HIS A 107 12.79 -11.02 -11.35
CA HIS A 107 13.19 -10.20 -12.50
C HIS A 107 12.02 -10.01 -13.46
N THR A 108 11.82 -8.77 -13.90
CA THR A 108 10.80 -8.34 -14.87
C THR A 108 10.83 -9.18 -16.14
N TRP A 109 12.03 -9.48 -16.62
CA TRP A 109 12.27 -10.43 -17.69
C TRP A 109 12.79 -11.76 -17.09
N PRO A 110 12.22 -12.92 -17.45
CA PRO A 110 11.14 -13.15 -18.41
C PRO A 110 9.72 -13.09 -17.80
N HIS A 111 9.58 -13.09 -16.48
CA HIS A 111 8.32 -13.43 -15.79
C HIS A 111 7.15 -12.49 -16.12
N LEU A 112 7.34 -11.17 -15.99
CA LEU A 112 6.28 -10.19 -16.22
C LEU A 112 6.07 -9.96 -17.72
N LEU A 113 7.16 -9.80 -18.46
CA LEU A 113 7.11 -9.52 -19.90
C LEU A 113 6.44 -10.65 -20.69
N ALA A 114 6.68 -11.92 -20.33
CA ALA A 114 6.03 -13.05 -20.98
C ALA A 114 4.50 -13.05 -20.77
N VAL A 115 4.03 -12.78 -19.54
CA VAL A 115 2.59 -12.74 -19.23
C VAL A 115 1.92 -11.56 -19.92
N GLU A 116 2.55 -10.39 -19.90
CA GLU A 116 2.03 -9.20 -20.61
C GLU A 116 1.98 -9.40 -22.12
N PHE A 117 3.00 -10.04 -22.71
CA PHE A 117 3.01 -10.36 -24.13
C PHE A 117 1.87 -11.32 -24.51
N VAL A 118 1.64 -12.36 -23.70
CA VAL A 118 0.51 -13.28 -23.91
C VAL A 118 -0.83 -12.56 -23.74
N ALA A 119 -0.96 -11.69 -22.74
CA ALA A 119 -2.17 -10.88 -22.54
C ALA A 119 -2.41 -9.93 -23.72
N ALA A 120 -1.36 -9.30 -24.26
CA ALA A 120 -1.43 -8.44 -25.43
C ALA A 120 -1.89 -9.22 -26.67
N LEU A 121 -1.29 -10.39 -26.93
CA LEU A 121 -1.72 -11.28 -28.01
C LEU A 121 -3.17 -11.73 -27.84
N ALA A 122 -3.60 -12.05 -26.62
CA ALA A 122 -4.98 -12.42 -26.34
C ALA A 122 -5.95 -11.25 -26.59
N CYS A 123 -5.60 -10.03 -26.17
CA CYS A 123 -6.38 -8.82 -26.46
C CYS A 123 -6.45 -8.54 -27.97
N THR A 124 -5.34 -8.66 -28.70
CA THR A 124 -5.31 -8.49 -30.15
C THR A 124 -6.16 -9.55 -30.86
N ALA A 125 -6.04 -10.81 -30.46
CA ALA A 125 -6.86 -11.90 -31.01
C ALA A 125 -8.34 -11.68 -30.73
N PHE A 126 -8.70 -11.26 -29.51
CA PHE A 126 -10.08 -10.92 -29.15
C PHE A 126 -10.63 -9.80 -30.03
N LEU A 127 -9.91 -8.68 -30.17
CA LEU A 127 -10.34 -7.55 -31.00
C LEU A 127 -10.44 -7.93 -32.48
N PHE A 128 -9.50 -8.75 -32.98
CA PHE A 128 -9.52 -9.23 -34.36
C PHE A 128 -10.75 -10.11 -34.64
N VAL A 129 -11.03 -11.08 -33.76
CA VAL A 129 -12.21 -11.94 -33.89
C VAL A 129 -13.49 -11.13 -33.75
N PHE A 130 -13.55 -10.20 -32.79
CA PHE A 130 -14.72 -9.32 -32.63
C PHE A 130 -14.96 -8.47 -33.87
N SER A 131 -13.92 -7.85 -34.43
CA SER A 131 -14.01 -7.06 -35.67
C SER A 131 -14.40 -7.90 -36.90
N TRP A 132 -14.07 -9.19 -36.91
CA TRP A 132 -14.46 -10.08 -38.00
C TRP A 132 -15.93 -10.48 -37.91
N VAL A 133 -16.45 -10.71 -36.70
CA VAL A 133 -17.83 -11.17 -36.47
C VAL A 133 -18.83 -10.01 -36.44
N VAL A 134 -18.43 -8.83 -35.96
CA VAL A 134 -19.29 -7.66 -35.80
C VAL A 134 -19.00 -6.64 -36.90
N ASN A 135 -19.97 -6.47 -37.81
CA ASN A 135 -19.91 -5.45 -38.84
C ASN A 135 -20.35 -4.10 -38.28
N ALA A 136 -19.44 -3.12 -38.25
CA ALA A 136 -19.75 -1.71 -37.98
C ALA A 136 -19.84 -0.96 -39.31
N PRO A 137 -21.05 -0.76 -39.89
CA PRO A 137 -21.21 -0.08 -41.17
C PRO A 137 -20.81 1.39 -41.06
N LEU A 138 -20.12 1.90 -42.08
CA LEU A 138 -19.83 3.33 -42.16
C LEU A 138 -21.12 4.10 -42.49
N LEU A 139 -21.41 5.12 -41.69
CA LEU A 139 -22.48 6.08 -41.96
C LEU A 139 -22.12 6.97 -43.16
N HIS A 140 -23.13 7.59 -43.76
CA HIS A 140 -22.93 8.59 -44.83
C HIS A 140 -22.09 9.77 -44.34
N ALA A 141 -21.50 10.50 -45.30
CA ALA A 141 -20.83 11.76 -45.02
C ALA A 141 -21.79 12.71 -44.27
N ALA A 142 -21.23 13.49 -43.33
CA ALA A 142 -22.01 14.38 -42.48
C ALA A 142 -22.80 15.41 -43.30
N ASP A 143 -24.08 15.57 -42.98
CA ASP A 143 -24.98 16.56 -43.57
C ASP A 143 -25.48 17.50 -42.45
N PHE A 144 -25.18 18.79 -42.58
CA PHE A 144 -25.59 19.82 -41.61
C PHE A 144 -27.11 20.03 -41.57
N ASN A 145 -27.86 19.64 -42.61
CA ASN A 145 -29.31 19.82 -42.68
C ASN A 145 -30.08 18.60 -42.17
N LYS A 146 -29.40 17.51 -41.78
CA LYS A 146 -30.04 16.26 -41.38
C LYS A 146 -29.45 15.71 -40.09
N THR A 147 -30.24 15.77 -39.01
CA THR A 147 -29.91 15.09 -37.77
C THR A 147 -30.28 13.60 -37.85
N PRO A 148 -29.34 12.67 -37.63
CA PRO A 148 -29.65 11.25 -37.55
C PRO A 148 -30.71 10.95 -36.48
N ASN A 149 -31.63 10.04 -36.79
CA ASN A 149 -32.66 9.59 -35.87
C ASN A 149 -32.74 8.06 -35.94
N PRO A 150 -32.45 7.33 -34.85
CA PRO A 150 -32.12 7.79 -33.50
C PRO A 150 -30.69 8.32 -33.37
N SER A 151 -30.53 9.46 -32.68
CA SER A 151 -29.20 10.00 -32.33
C SER A 151 -28.74 9.37 -31.02
N LYS A 152 -28.16 8.17 -31.08
CA LYS A 152 -27.55 7.51 -29.92
C LYS A 152 -26.06 7.84 -29.87
N ALA A 153 -25.57 8.19 -28.69
CA ALA A 153 -24.15 8.34 -28.42
C ALA A 153 -23.47 6.96 -28.36
N PRO A 154 -22.14 6.92 -28.53
CA PRO A 154 -21.37 5.71 -28.30
C PRO A 154 -21.67 5.10 -26.92
N TRP A 155 -21.59 3.77 -26.80
CA TRP A 155 -22.02 3.02 -25.61
C TRP A 155 -21.42 3.51 -24.28
N TYR A 156 -20.18 4.00 -24.29
CA TYR A 156 -19.50 4.55 -23.11
C TYR A 156 -20.02 5.93 -22.67
N PHE A 157 -20.76 6.64 -23.53
CA PHE A 157 -21.47 7.88 -23.20
C PHE A 157 -22.97 7.72 -23.07
N LEU A 158 -23.52 6.56 -23.43
CA LEU A 158 -24.96 6.34 -23.48
C LEU A 158 -25.63 6.51 -22.12
N GLY A 159 -24.98 6.08 -21.04
CA GLY A 159 -25.49 6.30 -19.68
C GLY A 159 -25.59 7.79 -19.32
N LEU A 160 -24.67 8.62 -19.82
CA LEU A 160 -24.71 10.08 -19.63
C LEU A 160 -25.82 10.69 -20.49
N GLN A 161 -26.00 10.20 -21.71
CA GLN A 161 -27.08 10.62 -22.58
C GLN A 161 -28.46 10.33 -21.97
N GLU A 162 -28.64 9.18 -21.32
CA GLU A 162 -29.86 8.90 -20.57
C GLU A 162 -30.13 9.95 -19.49
N LEU A 163 -29.10 10.35 -18.76
CA LEU A 163 -29.20 11.38 -17.73
C LEU A 163 -29.59 12.74 -18.31
N LEU A 164 -29.13 13.07 -19.52
CA LEU A 164 -29.50 14.29 -20.25
C LEU A 164 -30.98 14.34 -20.66
N THR A 165 -31.68 13.20 -20.68
CA THR A 165 -33.14 13.22 -20.92
C THR A 165 -33.94 13.60 -19.69
N MET A 166 -33.38 13.40 -18.50
CA MET A 166 -34.07 13.60 -17.22
C MET A 166 -33.72 14.95 -16.58
N PHE A 167 -32.52 15.47 -16.84
CA PHE A 167 -32.02 16.70 -16.24
C PHE A 167 -31.66 17.74 -17.28
N HIS A 168 -31.61 19.01 -16.85
CA HIS A 168 -31.14 20.10 -17.69
C HIS A 168 -29.71 19.83 -18.21
N PRO A 169 -29.39 20.11 -19.50
CA PRO A 169 -28.12 19.74 -20.10
C PRO A 169 -26.86 20.21 -19.35
N MET A 170 -26.89 21.41 -18.78
CA MET A 170 -25.79 21.92 -17.95
C MET A 170 -25.52 21.06 -16.71
N ILE A 171 -26.58 20.55 -16.07
CA ILE A 171 -26.46 19.79 -14.82
C ILE A 171 -25.96 18.38 -15.13
N ALA A 172 -26.61 17.67 -16.06
CA ALA A 172 -26.27 16.31 -16.42
C ALA A 172 -24.95 16.19 -17.19
N GLY A 173 -24.66 17.13 -18.10
CA GLY A 173 -23.48 17.06 -18.96
C GLY A 173 -22.22 17.67 -18.36
N VAL A 174 -22.34 18.71 -17.54
CA VAL A 174 -21.17 19.47 -17.04
C VAL A 174 -21.03 19.35 -15.53
N THR A 175 -22.07 19.70 -14.77
CA THR A 175 -21.98 19.75 -13.30
C THR A 175 -21.75 18.36 -12.69
N LEU A 176 -22.52 17.34 -13.08
CA LEU A 176 -22.41 16.00 -12.52
C LEU A 176 -21.06 15.31 -12.84
N PRO A 177 -20.59 15.26 -14.10
CA PRO A 177 -19.25 14.76 -14.41
C PRO A 177 -18.15 15.59 -13.75
N GLY A 178 -18.30 16.92 -13.70
CA GLY A 178 -17.35 17.82 -13.04
C GLY A 178 -17.24 17.56 -11.54
N MET A 179 -18.37 17.37 -10.85
CA MET A 179 -18.39 16.97 -9.43
C MET A 179 -17.78 15.58 -9.22
N GLY A 180 -18.03 14.63 -10.13
CA GLY A 180 -17.39 13.31 -10.09
C GLY A 180 -15.87 13.40 -10.18
N LEU A 181 -15.35 14.25 -11.08
CA LEU A 181 -13.91 14.50 -11.19
C LEU A 181 -13.32 15.16 -9.94
N VAL A 182 -14.00 16.17 -9.38
CA VAL A 182 -13.58 16.79 -8.11
C VAL A 182 -13.58 15.77 -6.98
N ALA A 183 -14.60 14.91 -6.90
CA ALA A 183 -14.64 13.83 -5.92
C ALA A 183 -13.48 12.83 -6.09
N LEU A 184 -13.10 12.49 -7.33
CA LEU A 184 -11.92 11.67 -7.63
C LEU A 184 -10.60 12.34 -7.21
N ILE A 185 -10.47 13.65 -7.42
CA ILE A 185 -9.30 14.44 -6.97
C ILE A 185 -9.22 14.49 -5.44
N LEU A 186 -10.37 14.61 -4.77
CA LEU A 186 -10.45 14.66 -3.31
C LEU A 186 -10.39 13.27 -2.66
N ALA A 187 -10.62 12.19 -3.41
CA ALA A 187 -10.63 10.82 -2.91
C ALA A 187 -9.43 10.45 -2.03
N PRO A 188 -8.15 10.70 -2.42
CA PRO A 188 -7.01 10.36 -1.57
C PRO A 188 -6.93 11.17 -0.26
N TYR A 189 -7.59 12.33 -0.17
CA TYR A 189 -7.59 13.17 1.03
C TYR A 189 -8.73 12.84 1.98
N VAL A 190 -9.85 12.33 1.44
CA VAL A 190 -11.03 11.93 2.22
C VAL A 190 -10.86 10.51 2.75
N ASP A 191 -10.15 9.65 2.03
CA ASP A 191 -9.91 8.27 2.42
C ASP A 191 -8.91 8.17 3.59
N ARG A 192 -9.43 7.89 4.78
CA ARG A 192 -8.63 7.70 6.00
C ARG A 192 -8.33 6.24 6.31
N ASN A 193 -8.69 5.31 5.42
CA ASN A 193 -8.53 3.89 5.73
C ASN A 193 -7.05 3.47 5.71
N THR A 194 -6.61 2.79 6.77
CA THR A 194 -5.20 2.34 6.90
C THR A 194 -4.86 1.17 5.98
N SER A 195 -5.85 0.35 5.59
CA SER A 195 -5.67 -0.79 4.69
C SER A 195 -6.17 -0.49 3.28
N ASN A 196 -5.40 -0.92 2.28
CA ASN A 196 -5.78 -0.84 0.86
C ASN A 196 -6.50 -2.10 0.36
N LYS A 197 -6.71 -3.10 1.22
CA LYS A 197 -7.36 -4.35 0.80
C LYS A 197 -8.86 -4.13 0.57
N PRO A 198 -9.44 -4.62 -0.55
CA PRO A 198 -10.88 -4.52 -0.81
C PRO A 198 -11.75 -5.14 0.29
N GLU A 199 -11.26 -6.20 0.94
CA GLU A 199 -11.94 -6.95 2.00
C GLU A 199 -12.17 -6.11 3.27
N ASP A 200 -11.24 -5.19 3.57
CA ASP A 200 -11.31 -4.29 4.72
C ASP A 200 -12.16 -3.04 4.42
N ARG A 201 -12.55 -2.83 3.15
CA ARG A 201 -13.20 -1.61 2.65
C ARG A 201 -14.65 -1.86 2.19
N LYS A 202 -15.35 -2.79 2.84
CA LYS A 202 -16.69 -3.27 2.43
C LYS A 202 -17.70 -2.13 2.16
N TRP A 203 -17.71 -1.09 2.99
CA TRP A 203 -18.58 0.07 2.78
C TRP A 203 -18.27 0.79 1.45
N MET A 204 -17.00 1.11 1.19
CA MET A 204 -16.63 1.81 -0.03
C MET A 204 -16.78 0.93 -1.28
N THR A 205 -16.44 -0.36 -1.17
CA THR A 205 -16.69 -1.34 -2.24
C THR A 205 -18.19 -1.46 -2.54
N SER A 206 -19.06 -1.45 -1.53
CA SER A 206 -20.52 -1.49 -1.74
C SER A 206 -21.03 -0.24 -2.43
N MET A 207 -20.53 0.95 -2.06
CA MET A 207 -20.88 2.22 -2.69
C MET A 207 -20.40 2.29 -4.14
N MET A 208 -19.18 1.83 -4.42
CA MET A 208 -18.65 1.70 -5.78
C MET A 208 -19.48 0.72 -6.61
N THR A 209 -19.88 -0.41 -6.02
CA THR A 209 -20.74 -1.38 -6.70
C THR A 209 -22.11 -0.78 -7.03
N LEU A 210 -22.74 -0.06 -6.10
CA LEU A 210 -23.98 0.65 -6.36
C LEU A 210 -23.82 1.70 -7.48
N PHE A 211 -22.72 2.44 -7.47
CA PHE A 211 -22.39 3.41 -8.53
C PHE A 211 -22.26 2.72 -9.89
N LEU A 212 -21.53 1.61 -9.99
CA LEU A 212 -21.40 0.85 -11.24
C LEU A 212 -22.73 0.27 -11.70
N MET A 213 -23.56 -0.25 -10.79
CA MET A 213 -24.89 -0.77 -11.11
C MET A 213 -25.83 0.34 -11.60
N PHE A 214 -25.79 1.53 -10.99
CA PHE A 214 -26.55 2.69 -11.43
C PHE A 214 -26.20 3.05 -12.89
N TRP A 215 -24.91 3.18 -13.21
CA TRP A 215 -24.47 3.48 -14.57
C TRP A 215 -24.77 2.35 -15.56
N ALA A 216 -24.62 1.09 -15.16
CA ALA A 216 -24.96 -0.05 -15.99
C ALA A 216 -26.46 -0.06 -16.36
N VAL A 217 -27.34 0.23 -15.40
CA VAL A 217 -28.79 0.33 -15.65
C VAL A 217 -29.10 1.45 -16.64
N LEU A 218 -28.48 2.63 -16.50
CA LEU A 218 -28.65 3.72 -17.48
C LEU A 218 -28.20 3.30 -18.87
N VAL A 219 -27.01 2.68 -19.00
CA VAL A 219 -26.52 2.20 -20.31
C VAL A 219 -27.48 1.17 -20.91
N ILE A 220 -28.03 0.25 -20.12
CA ILE A 220 -29.02 -0.74 -20.59
C ILE A 220 -30.30 -0.05 -21.08
N ILE A 221 -30.81 0.94 -20.36
CA ILE A 221 -31.99 1.72 -20.76
C ILE A 221 -31.73 2.44 -22.08
N GLY A 222 -30.61 3.15 -22.20
CA GLY A 222 -30.27 3.85 -23.44
C GLY A 222 -30.01 2.93 -24.63
N SER A 223 -29.49 1.73 -24.37
CA SER A 223 -29.20 0.76 -25.43
C SER A 223 -30.49 0.21 -26.03
N PHE A 224 -31.38 -0.30 -25.18
CA PHE A 224 -32.50 -1.13 -25.62
C PHE A 224 -33.85 -0.41 -25.57
N PHE A 225 -34.08 0.49 -24.62
CA PHE A 225 -35.39 1.10 -24.37
C PHE A 225 -35.57 2.48 -25.02
N ARG A 226 -34.57 2.95 -25.79
CA ARG A 226 -34.65 4.19 -26.57
C ARG A 226 -34.82 3.93 -28.06
N GLY A 227 -35.88 4.51 -28.61
CA GLY A 227 -36.25 4.43 -30.02
C GLY A 227 -36.20 5.78 -30.74
N PRO A 228 -37.00 5.97 -31.81
CA PRO A 228 -37.02 7.19 -32.60
C PRO A 228 -37.29 8.45 -31.77
N GLY A 229 -36.52 9.51 -32.02
CA GLY A 229 -36.52 10.75 -31.25
C GLY A 229 -35.93 10.60 -29.84
N PHE A 230 -35.24 9.49 -29.56
CA PHE A 230 -34.77 9.12 -28.23
C PHE A 230 -35.93 8.99 -27.21
N ASN A 231 -37.12 8.67 -27.70
CA ASN A 231 -38.28 8.39 -26.86
C ASN A 231 -38.19 6.99 -26.25
N PHE A 232 -38.88 6.82 -25.12
CA PHE A 232 -38.97 5.52 -24.47
C PHE A 232 -39.87 4.58 -25.28
N THR A 233 -39.34 3.42 -25.66
CA THR A 233 -40.03 2.40 -26.47
C THR A 233 -39.88 1.04 -25.83
N PHE A 234 -40.88 0.16 -26.03
CA PHE A 234 -40.81 -1.21 -25.53
C PHE A 234 -40.23 -2.13 -26.60
N PRO A 235 -39.07 -2.79 -26.38
CA PRO A 235 -38.39 -3.57 -27.41
C PRO A 235 -39.23 -4.68 -28.04
N TRP A 236 -40.11 -5.30 -27.26
CA TRP A 236 -40.99 -6.39 -27.69
C TRP A 236 -42.22 -5.92 -28.47
N ARG A 237 -42.51 -4.62 -28.50
CA ARG A 237 -43.62 -4.03 -29.28
C ARG A 237 -43.11 -3.25 -30.49
N ASP A 238 -42.10 -2.42 -30.28
CA ASP A 238 -41.64 -1.41 -31.23
C ASP A 238 -40.33 -1.80 -31.95
N GLY A 239 -39.71 -2.91 -31.55
CA GLY A 239 -38.42 -3.37 -32.08
C GLY A 239 -37.21 -2.80 -31.34
N ILE A 240 -36.01 -3.20 -31.77
CA ILE A 240 -34.72 -2.77 -31.19
C ILE A 240 -34.05 -1.78 -32.15
N PHE A 241 -33.66 -0.62 -31.64
CA PHE A 241 -33.02 0.47 -32.40
C PHE A 241 -31.55 0.65 -32.03
N PHE A 242 -30.85 -0.45 -31.75
CA PHE A 242 -29.45 -0.44 -31.32
C PHE A 242 -28.54 -0.68 -32.51
N GLU A 243 -27.60 0.24 -32.73
CA GLU A 243 -26.52 0.10 -33.71
C GLU A 243 -25.20 -0.01 -32.95
N LEU A 244 -24.31 -0.87 -33.43
CA LEU A 244 -23.01 -1.20 -32.82
C LEU A 244 -21.88 -0.38 -33.42
#